data_AF-A0A0G8EDT1-F1
#
_entry.id   AF-A0A0G8EDT1-F1
#
_cell.length_a   1.000
_cell.length_b   1.000
_cell.length_c   1.000
_cell.angle_alpha   90.00
_cell.angle_beta   90.00
_cell.angle_gamma   90.00
#
_symmetry.space_group_name_H-M   'P 1'
#
loop_
_entity.id
_entity.type
_entity.pdbx_description
1 polymer ?
#
loop_
_entity_poly.entity_id
_entity_poly.type
_entity_poly.pdbx_seq_one_letter_code
_entity_poly.pdbx_strand_id
1 'polypeptide(L)'
;MTAIQAGADYLAVAFLDEAIKLRGNGITAPILILGYTPVRSIREAILQNITLTVFDHEVLDEIITQSAQVNYPPLNVLMDCLKWGLLG
;
A
#
# COMPACT_ATOMS: atom_id res chain seq x y z
N MET A 1 -12.19 -14.96 -9.42
CA MET A 1 -12.01 -13.50 -9.69
C MET A 1 -13.34 -12.74 -9.59
N THR A 2 -14.18 -13.10 -8.62
CA THR A 2 -15.58 -12.63 -8.56
C THR A 2 -15.72 -11.17 -8.09
N ALA A 3 -14.80 -10.66 -7.25
CA ALA A 3 -14.93 -9.31 -6.68
C ALA A 3 -14.75 -8.18 -7.70
N ILE A 4 -13.71 -8.23 -8.55
CA ILE A 4 -13.51 -7.22 -9.60
C ILE A 4 -14.64 -7.31 -10.63
N GLN A 5 -15.04 -8.53 -11.01
CA GLN A 5 -16.14 -8.75 -11.94
C GLN A 5 -17.50 -8.29 -11.36
N ALA A 6 -17.63 -8.23 -10.04
CA ALA A 6 -18.78 -7.67 -9.34
C ALA A 6 -18.73 -6.14 -9.20
N GLY A 7 -17.72 -5.47 -9.77
CA GLY A 7 -17.62 -4.01 -9.80
C GLY A 7 -16.74 -3.39 -8.71
N ALA A 8 -15.87 -4.16 -8.05
CA ALA A 8 -14.92 -3.59 -7.10
C ALA A 8 -13.75 -2.87 -7.82
N ASP A 9 -13.59 -1.58 -7.55
CA ASP A 9 -12.52 -0.74 -8.11
C ASP A 9 -11.18 -0.87 -7.38
N TYR A 10 -11.18 -1.41 -6.15
CA TYR A 10 -10.00 -1.58 -5.31
C TYR A 10 -10.02 -2.95 -4.62
N LEU A 11 -8.83 -3.52 -4.43
CA LEU A 11 -8.65 -4.71 -3.61
C LEU A 11 -7.96 -4.34 -2.31
N ALA A 12 -8.48 -4.80 -1.19
CA ALA A 12 -7.82 -4.67 0.11
C ALA A 12 -7.29 -6.03 0.57
N VAL A 13 -6.05 -6.06 1.06
CA VAL A 13 -5.40 -7.26 1.62
C VAL A 13 -4.77 -6.96 2.97
N ALA A 14 -4.50 -8.00 3.75
CA ALA A 14 -3.90 -7.86 5.08
C ALA A 14 -2.37 -7.74 5.01
N PHE A 15 -1.74 -8.44 4.06
CA PHE A 15 -0.27 -8.53 3.99
C PHE A 15 0.29 -8.28 2.59
N LEU A 16 1.55 -7.81 2.53
CA LEU A 16 2.25 -7.54 1.27
C LEU A 16 2.42 -8.79 0.40
N ASP A 17 2.71 -9.93 0.99
CA ASP A 17 2.90 -11.18 0.24
C ASP A 17 1.65 -11.58 -0.56
N GLU A 18 0.46 -11.27 -0.04
CA GLU A 18 -0.80 -11.49 -0.74
C GLU A 18 -0.91 -10.54 -1.93
N ALA A 19 -0.60 -9.26 -1.74
CA ALA A 19 -0.59 -8.27 -2.82
C ALA A 19 0.40 -8.64 -3.94
N ILE A 20 1.60 -9.10 -3.59
CA ILE A 20 2.61 -9.55 -4.56
C ILE A 20 2.10 -10.77 -5.34
N LYS A 21 1.48 -11.75 -4.66
CA LYS A 21 0.86 -12.90 -5.35
C LYS A 21 -0.25 -12.46 -6.31
N LEU A 22 -1.07 -11.49 -5.93
CA LEU A 22 -2.11 -10.94 -6.80
C LEU A 22 -1.49 -10.25 -8.04
N ARG A 23 -0.41 -9.47 -7.84
CA ARG A 23 0.35 -8.85 -8.94
C ARG A 23 0.98 -9.89 -9.87
N GLY A 24 1.58 -10.95 -9.31
CA GLY A 24 2.15 -12.06 -10.08
C GLY A 24 1.12 -12.83 -10.91
N ASN A 25 -0.15 -12.82 -10.49
CA ASN A 25 -1.28 -13.38 -11.25
C ASN A 25 -1.86 -12.41 -12.29
N GLY A 26 -1.19 -11.29 -12.58
CA GLY A 26 -1.60 -10.32 -13.59
C GLY A 26 -2.72 -9.37 -13.16
N ILE A 27 -3.02 -9.28 -11.87
CA ILE A 27 -4.03 -8.32 -11.38
C ILE A 27 -3.43 -6.91 -11.41
N THR A 28 -4.04 -6.04 -12.21
CA THR A 28 -3.65 -4.64 -12.39
C THR A 28 -4.50 -3.66 -11.58
N ALA A 29 -5.63 -4.11 -11.01
CA ALA A 29 -6.45 -3.29 -10.15
C ALA A 29 -5.64 -2.72 -8.96
N PRO A 30 -5.93 -1.52 -8.47
CA PRO A 30 -5.28 -0.98 -7.28
C PRO A 30 -5.42 -1.91 -6.07
N ILE A 31 -4.32 -2.07 -5.29
CA ILE A 31 -4.28 -2.93 -4.12
C ILE A 31 -3.87 -2.09 -2.91
N LEU A 32 -4.64 -2.16 -1.83
CA LEU A 32 -4.42 -1.48 -0.55
C LEU A 32 -4.08 -2.51 0.53
N ILE A 33 -2.96 -2.31 1.21
CA ILE A 33 -2.62 -3.08 2.41
C ILE A 33 -3.23 -2.36 3.62
N LEU A 34 -4.17 -3.03 4.29
CA LEU A 34 -4.77 -2.53 5.53
C LEU A 34 -3.94 -2.85 6.78
N GLY A 35 -3.02 -3.81 6.67
CA GLY A 35 -2.14 -4.22 7.75
C GLY A 35 -0.84 -3.41 7.85
N TYR A 36 -0.08 -3.65 8.92
CA TYR A 36 1.25 -3.09 9.09
C TYR A 36 2.23 -3.66 8.06
N THR A 37 2.99 -2.77 7.40
CA THR A 37 4.07 -3.16 6.49
C THR A 37 5.41 -2.73 7.11
N PRO A 38 6.34 -3.67 7.35
CA PRO A 38 7.63 -3.33 7.92
C PRO A 38 8.48 -2.49 6.96
N VAL A 39 9.32 -1.59 7.50
CA VAL A 39 10.18 -0.66 6.75
C VAL A 39 10.94 -1.31 5.60
N ARG A 40 11.57 -2.45 5.85
CA ARG A 40 12.33 -3.22 4.84
C ARG A 40 11.53 -3.60 3.59
N SER A 41 10.21 -3.68 3.73
CA SER A 41 9.28 -4.13 2.68
C SER A 41 8.61 -2.96 1.95
N ILE A 42 8.79 -1.72 2.43
CA ILE A 42 8.22 -0.51 1.80
C ILE A 42 8.73 -0.34 0.37
N ARG A 43 10.04 -0.53 0.15
CA ARG A 43 10.65 -0.41 -1.18
C ARG A 43 10.04 -1.38 -2.18
N GLU A 44 9.81 -2.62 -1.77
CA GLU A 44 9.18 -3.63 -2.62
C GLU A 44 7.73 -3.27 -2.94
N ALA A 45 6.97 -2.80 -1.94
CA ALA A 45 5.60 -2.34 -2.15
C ALA A 45 5.50 -1.17 -3.16
N ILE A 46 6.44 -0.21 -3.09
CA ILE A 46 6.56 0.90 -4.05
C ILE A 46 6.80 0.35 -5.47
N LEU A 47 7.78 -0.54 -5.64
CA LEU A 47 8.14 -1.10 -6.94
C LEU A 47 7.00 -1.90 -7.59
N GLN A 48 6.14 -2.51 -6.78
CA GLN A 48 4.97 -3.29 -7.21
C GLN A 48 3.68 -2.45 -7.33
N ASN A 49 3.76 -1.13 -7.14
CA ASN A 49 2.63 -0.20 -7.15
C ASN A 49 1.49 -0.65 -6.20
N ILE A 50 1.84 -0.84 -4.93
CA ILE A 50 0.91 -1.28 -3.87
C ILE A 50 0.72 -0.14 -2.86
N THR A 51 -0.53 0.24 -2.62
CA THR A 51 -0.91 1.29 -1.67
C THR A 51 -0.73 0.79 -0.24
N LEU A 52 -0.04 1.57 0.58
CA LEU A 52 0.27 1.24 1.98
C LEU A 52 -0.60 2.05 2.94
N THR A 53 -0.96 1.43 4.07
CA THR A 53 -1.51 2.16 5.22
C THR A 53 -0.37 2.62 6.13
N VAL A 54 -0.38 3.90 6.46
CA VAL A 54 0.58 4.56 7.35
C VAL A 54 -0.05 4.75 8.72
N PHE A 55 0.64 4.21 9.73
CA PHE A 55 0.19 4.23 11.13
C PHE A 55 0.94 5.24 11.99
N ASP A 56 2.11 5.69 11.55
CA ASP A 56 3.00 6.58 12.29
C ASP A 56 3.90 7.37 11.33
N HIS A 57 4.55 8.41 11.86
CA HIS A 57 5.42 9.30 11.09
C HIS A 57 6.68 8.61 10.57
N GLU A 58 7.23 7.62 11.28
CA GLU A 58 8.47 6.95 10.89
C GLU A 58 8.25 6.17 9.58
N VAL A 59 7.13 5.46 9.48
CA VAL A 59 6.74 4.76 8.24
C VAL A 59 6.51 5.76 7.11
N LEU A 60 5.90 6.93 7.39
CA LEU A 60 5.68 7.96 6.36
C LEU A 60 7.00 8.52 5.82
N ASP A 61 7.91 8.90 6.71
CA ASP A 61 9.21 9.48 6.35
C ASP A 61 10.06 8.49 5.53
N GLU A 62 9.98 7.21 5.88
CA GLU A 62 10.63 6.15 5.12
C GLU A 62 9.99 5.97 3.72
N ILE A 63 8.66 6.00 3.60
CA ILE A 63 7.99 5.97 2.29
C ILE A 63 8.44 7.15 1.44
N ILE A 64 8.48 8.36 1.99
CA ILE A 64 8.94 9.56 1.28
C ILE A 64 10.39 9.37 0.82
N THR A 65 11.27 8.91 1.71
CA THR A 65 12.69 8.69 1.42
C THR A 65 12.90 7.67 0.30
N GLN A 66 12.23 6.51 0.38
CA GLN A 66 12.34 5.45 -0.62
C GLN A 66 11.69 5.84 -1.94
N SER A 67 10.54 6.51 -1.91
CA SER A 67 9.84 6.97 -3.13
C SER A 67 10.63 8.04 -3.87
N ALA A 68 11.41 8.88 -3.19
CA ALA A 68 12.30 9.83 -3.86
C ALA A 68 13.48 9.15 -4.57
N GLN A 69 13.95 8.01 -4.04
CA GLN A 69 15.06 7.25 -4.63
C GLN A 69 14.64 6.40 -5.82
N VAL A 70 13.40 5.91 -5.81
CA VAL A 70 12.83 5.10 -6.87
C VAL A 70 12.01 6.06 -7.73
N ASN A 71 12.49 6.42 -8.93
CA ASN A 71 11.83 7.35 -9.85
C ASN A 71 10.46 6.82 -10.35
N TYR A 72 9.50 6.71 -9.43
CA TYR A 72 8.21 6.05 -9.56
C TYR A 72 7.09 7.09 -9.42
N PRO A 73 5.94 6.93 -10.10
CA PRO A 73 4.80 7.81 -9.95
C PRO A 73 4.34 7.94 -8.49
N PRO A 74 3.62 9.02 -8.15
CA PRO A 74 3.15 9.27 -6.79
C PRO A 74 2.38 8.08 -6.24
N LEU A 75 2.88 7.52 -5.13
CA LEU A 75 2.25 6.41 -4.44
C LEU A 75 1.09 6.95 -3.59
N ASN A 76 -0.10 6.37 -3.75
CA ASN A 76 -1.19 6.62 -2.82
C ASN A 76 -0.86 6.00 -1.46
N VAL A 77 -1.13 6.74 -0.39
CA VAL A 77 -0.93 6.30 0.99
C VAL A 77 -2.22 6.54 1.75
N LEU A 78 -2.66 5.54 2.51
CA LEU A 78 -3.81 5.68 3.42
C LEU A 78 -3.29 6.06 4.81
N MET A 79 -3.65 7.24 5.32
CA MET A 79 -3.33 7.62 6.70
C MET A 79 -4.40 7.12 7.66
N ASP A 80 -3.98 6.39 8.69
CA ASP A 80 -4.88 5.99 9.77
C ASP A 80 -5.18 7.17 10.71
N CYS A 81 -6.27 7.89 10.45
CA CYS A 81 -6.66 9.07 11.24
C CYS A 81 -6.83 8.78 12.73
N LEU A 82 -7.16 7.54 13.13
CA LEU A 82 -7.32 7.16 14.54
C LEU A 82 -6.00 7.17 15.30
N LYS A 83 -4.90 6.79 14.65
CA LYS A 83 -3.57 6.79 15.28
C LYS A 83 -2.89 8.15 15.26
N TRP A 84 -3.30 9.02 14.34
CA TRP A 84 -2.73 10.35 14.19
C TRP A 84 -3.41 11.41 15.06
N GLY A 85 -4.40 11.03 15.88
CA GLY A 85 -5.10 11.96 16.76
C GLY A 85 -5.90 13.05 16.02
N LEU A 86 -6.17 12.84 14.72
CA LEU A 86 -6.93 13.77 13.86
C LEU A 86 -8.44 13.70 14.09
N LEU A 87 -8.89 12.73 14.88
CA LEU A 87 -10.24 12.64 15.44
C LEU A 87 -10.17 13.11 16.90
N GLY A 88 -10.00 14.42 17.08
CA GLY A 88 -9.97 15.12 18.36
C GLY A 88 -10.65 16.47 18.24
#